data_AF-A0AAU5QH06-F1
#
_entry.id   AF-A0AAU5QH06-F1
#
_cell.length_a   1.000
_cell.length_b   1.000
_cell.length_c   1.000
_cell.angle_alpha   90.00
_cell.angle_beta   90.00
_cell.angle_gamma   90.00
#
_symmetry.space_group_name_H-M   'P 1'
#
loop_
_entity.id
_entity.type
_entity.pdbx_description
1 polymer ?
#
loop_
_entity_poly.entity_id
_entity_poly.type
_entity_poly.pdbx_seq_one_letter_code
_entity_poly.pdbx_strand_id
1 'polypeptide(L)'
;MTYFPDLSPYEYTESQPAMLNVGWLDEIHPYVTGAAPEGLVEALAVLGTGAENIQRGMHFCELCPDFQTARDNTSRGDLFIASGEIRVAGDGVVYASPVMIVHYVEAHAYVPPDEYCRAVMAAVMVD
;
A
#
# COMPACT_ATOMS: atom_id res chain seq x y z
N MET A 1 -7.72 -11.56 3.94
CA MET A 1 -7.37 -10.15 4.24
C MET A 1 -8.67 -9.33 4.35
N THR A 2 -8.63 -8.08 4.79
CA THR A 2 -9.77 -7.15 4.67
C THR A 2 -9.58 -6.35 3.39
N TYR A 3 -10.60 -6.39 2.54
CA TYR A 3 -10.67 -5.59 1.31
C TYR A 3 -11.33 -4.26 1.57
N PHE A 4 -10.78 -3.21 0.97
CA PHE A 4 -11.46 -1.93 0.84
C PHE A 4 -11.25 -1.38 -0.57
N PRO A 5 -12.31 -0.95 -1.27
CA PRO A 5 -12.16 -0.30 -2.57
C PRO A 5 -11.24 0.92 -2.45
N ASP A 6 -10.43 1.15 -3.49
CA ASP A 6 -9.65 2.37 -3.56
C ASP A 6 -10.54 3.61 -3.46
N LEU A 7 -10.06 4.60 -2.70
CA LEU A 7 -10.74 5.85 -2.40
C LEU A 7 -12.03 5.72 -1.58
N SER A 8 -12.32 4.53 -1.02
CA SER A 8 -13.35 4.40 0.00
C SER A 8 -12.90 5.03 1.32
N PRO A 9 -13.83 5.45 2.20
CA PRO A 9 -13.48 5.86 3.56
C PRO A 9 -12.69 4.76 4.29
N TYR A 10 -11.66 5.16 5.03
CA TYR A 10 -10.88 4.26 5.89
C TYR A 10 -11.74 3.76 7.06
N GLU A 11 -11.84 2.44 7.20
CA GLU A 11 -12.73 1.77 8.16
C GLU A 11 -12.00 0.73 9.03
N TYR A 12 -10.68 0.57 8.88
CA TYR A 12 -9.94 -0.47 9.59
C TYR A 12 -9.80 -0.17 11.09
N THR A 13 -9.60 1.10 11.47
CA THR A 13 -9.65 1.60 12.85
C THR A 13 -10.24 3.01 12.89
N GLU A 14 -10.63 3.49 14.06
CA GLU A 14 -10.94 4.92 14.22
C GLU A 14 -9.69 5.76 13.86
N SER A 15 -9.90 6.83 13.09
CA SER A 15 -8.83 7.74 12.66
C SER A 15 -9.33 9.18 12.62
N GLN A 16 -8.46 10.11 13.02
CA GLN A 16 -8.64 11.55 12.84
C GLN A 16 -7.29 12.15 12.39
N PRO A 17 -7.22 12.83 11.23
CA PRO A 17 -8.32 13.16 10.31
C PRO A 17 -8.90 11.91 9.61
N ALA A 18 -10.05 12.09 8.95
CA ALA A 18 -10.61 11.05 8.09
C ALA A 18 -9.63 10.73 6.95
N MET A 19 -9.52 9.46 6.60
CA MET A 19 -8.61 8.97 5.56
C MET A 19 -9.36 8.20 4.46
N LEU A 20 -8.72 8.03 3.31
CA LEU A 20 -9.19 7.17 2.22
C LEU A 20 -8.29 5.94 2.08
N ASN A 21 -8.90 4.79 1.81
CA ASN A 21 -8.20 3.53 1.56
C ASN A 21 -7.54 3.51 0.18
N VAL A 22 -6.33 2.96 0.10
CA VAL A 22 -5.67 2.63 -1.17
C VAL A 22 -4.94 1.30 -1.05
N GLY A 23 -5.09 0.40 -2.04
CA GLY A 23 -4.30 -0.83 -2.13
C GLY A 23 -4.66 -1.89 -1.10
N TRP A 24 -5.87 -1.88 -0.55
CA TRP A 24 -6.40 -2.95 0.29
C TRP A 24 -7.05 -4.03 -0.58
N LEU A 25 -6.20 -4.75 -1.32
CA LEU A 25 -6.60 -5.70 -2.35
C LEU A 25 -6.88 -7.10 -1.80
N ASP A 26 -7.62 -7.89 -2.57
CA ASP A 26 -7.80 -9.34 -2.41
C ASP A 26 -7.93 -10.02 -3.78
N GLU A 27 -7.92 -11.35 -3.80
CA GLU A 27 -7.91 -12.16 -5.03
C GLU A 27 -9.24 -12.19 -5.80
N ILE A 28 -10.38 -11.90 -5.16
CA ILE A 28 -11.71 -11.97 -5.78
C ILE A 28 -12.21 -10.62 -6.31
N HIS A 29 -11.65 -9.51 -5.82
CA HIS A 29 -12.00 -8.17 -6.31
C HIS A 29 -11.01 -7.68 -7.38
N PRO A 30 -11.50 -7.23 -8.55
CA PRO A 30 -10.64 -6.71 -9.59
C PRO A 30 -9.99 -5.39 -9.17
N TYR A 31 -8.75 -5.18 -9.61
CA TYR A 31 -8.01 -3.94 -9.44
C TYR A 31 -7.42 -3.49 -10.78
N VAL A 32 -7.08 -2.20 -10.88
CA VAL A 32 -6.46 -1.65 -12.09
C VAL A 32 -5.03 -2.15 -12.20
N THR A 33 -4.69 -2.70 -13.37
CA THR A 33 -3.32 -3.16 -13.67
C THR A 33 -2.71 -2.38 -14.83
N GLY A 34 -1.39 -2.22 -14.81
CA GLY A 34 -0.66 -1.46 -15.83
C GLY A 34 0.71 -0.97 -15.34
N ALA A 35 1.26 0.01 -16.07
CA ALA A 35 2.49 0.66 -15.67
C ALA A 35 2.18 1.75 -14.64
N ALA A 36 2.63 1.54 -13.40
CA ALA A 36 2.63 2.58 -12.38
C ALA A 36 3.67 3.68 -12.71
N PRO A 37 3.52 4.90 -12.16
CA PRO A 37 4.51 5.97 -12.30
C PRO A 37 5.93 5.52 -11.94
N GLU A 38 6.91 5.98 -12.72
CA GLU A 38 8.33 5.71 -12.46
C GLU A 38 8.72 6.23 -11.06
N GLY A 39 9.45 5.40 -10.29
CA GLY A 39 9.88 5.72 -8.93
C GLY A 39 8.82 5.51 -7.85
N LEU A 40 7.58 5.11 -8.19
CA LEU A 40 6.53 4.92 -7.18
C LEU A 40 6.89 3.82 -6.18
N VAL A 41 7.42 2.69 -6.64
CA VAL A 41 7.82 1.57 -5.77
C VAL A 41 8.90 2.02 -4.78
N GLU A 42 9.87 2.80 -5.23
CA GLU A 42 10.93 3.36 -4.40
C GLU A 42 10.38 4.34 -3.36
N ALA A 43 9.49 5.25 -3.78
CA ALA A 43 8.85 6.20 -2.88
C ALA A 43 8.01 5.50 -1.80
N LEU A 44 7.21 4.51 -2.19
CA LEU A 44 6.43 3.67 -1.26
C LEU A 44 7.36 2.92 -0.29
N ALA A 45 8.47 2.38 -0.77
CA ALA A 45 9.42 1.67 0.08
C ALA A 45 10.07 2.62 1.11
N VAL A 46 10.40 3.86 0.72
CA VAL A 46 10.90 4.89 1.65
C VAL A 46 9.86 5.19 2.73
N LEU A 47 8.60 5.49 2.34
CA LEU A 47 7.53 5.78 3.30
C LEU A 47 7.22 4.58 4.20
N GLY A 48 7.30 3.36 3.66
CA GLY A 48 7.10 2.11 4.39
C GLY A 48 8.08 1.92 5.56
N THR A 49 9.25 2.56 5.54
CA THR A 49 10.17 2.52 6.69
C THR A 49 9.60 3.21 7.94
N GLY A 50 8.64 4.13 7.76
CA GLY A 50 7.92 4.82 8.83
C GLY A 50 6.51 4.26 9.08
N ALA A 51 6.27 2.97 8.79
CA ALA A 51 4.94 2.37 8.87
C ALA A 51 4.23 2.60 10.21
N GLU A 52 2.94 2.92 10.14
CA GLU A 52 2.04 3.09 11.26
C GLU A 52 1.14 1.85 11.47
N ASN A 53 0.38 1.82 12.56
CA ASN A 53 -0.64 0.80 12.84
C ASN A 53 -0.16 -0.67 12.70
N ILE A 54 1.10 -0.95 13.05
CA ILE A 54 1.71 -2.28 12.96
C ILE A 54 0.95 -3.26 13.85
N GLN A 55 0.48 -4.37 13.25
CA GLN A 55 -0.26 -5.43 13.93
C GLN A 55 0.66 -6.60 14.28
N ARG A 56 0.23 -7.46 15.22
CA ARG A 56 0.97 -8.66 15.64
C ARG A 56 0.95 -9.81 14.62
N GLY A 57 0.09 -9.72 13.61
CA GLY A 57 -0.02 -10.70 12.53
C GLY A 57 0.83 -10.32 11.32
N MET A 58 1.00 -11.28 10.41
CA MET A 58 1.61 -11.06 9.10
C MET A 58 0.53 -11.18 8.03
N HIS A 59 0.52 -10.21 7.12
CA HIS A 59 -0.24 -10.27 5.89
C HIS A 59 0.56 -11.04 4.83
N PHE A 60 -0.05 -12.07 4.25
CA PHE A 60 0.51 -12.81 3.13
C PHE A 60 -0.28 -12.45 1.88
N CYS A 61 0.41 -12.08 0.81
CA CYS A 61 -0.22 -11.69 -0.45
C CYS A 61 -1.11 -12.82 -0.99
N GLU A 62 -2.41 -12.56 -1.13
CA GLU A 62 -3.39 -13.50 -1.70
C GLU A 62 -3.36 -13.48 -3.25
N LEU A 63 -2.67 -12.52 -3.86
CA LEU A 63 -2.53 -12.38 -5.31
C LEU A 63 -1.38 -13.25 -5.89
N CYS A 64 -0.50 -13.75 -5.02
CA CYS A 64 0.58 -14.65 -5.39
C CYS A 64 0.03 -16.01 -5.86
N PRO A 65 0.73 -16.71 -6.78
CA PRO A 65 0.27 -18.00 -7.30
C PRO A 65 0.15 -19.10 -6.24
N ASP A 66 0.92 -18.99 -5.16
CA ASP A 66 0.85 -19.88 -4.01
C ASP A 66 1.35 -19.21 -2.72
N PHE A 67 1.07 -19.87 -1.59
CA PHE A 67 1.46 -19.40 -0.27
C PHE A 67 2.98 -19.34 -0.06
N GLN A 68 3.74 -20.23 -0.71
CA GLN A 68 5.20 -20.22 -0.54
C GLN A 68 5.79 -18.95 -1.17
N THR A 69 5.31 -18.59 -2.36
CA THR A 69 5.63 -17.34 -3.04
C THR A 69 5.19 -16.14 -2.19
N ALA A 70 3.98 -16.15 -1.63
CA ALA A 70 3.52 -15.08 -0.74
C ALA A 70 4.40 -14.93 0.52
N ARG A 71 4.84 -16.04 1.11
CA ARG A 71 5.74 -16.04 2.28
C ARG A 71 7.12 -15.50 1.96
N ASP A 72 7.64 -15.79 0.77
CA ASP A 72 8.95 -15.32 0.35
C ASP A 72 8.94 -13.81 0.01
N ASN A 73 7.75 -13.23 -0.17
CA ASN A 73 7.53 -11.81 -0.48
C ASN A 73 6.98 -11.00 0.71
N THR A 74 7.33 -11.36 1.95
CA THR A 74 6.96 -10.55 3.14
C THR A 74 7.88 -9.35 3.38
N SER A 75 8.94 -9.20 2.59
CA SER A 75 9.92 -8.11 2.67
C SER A 75 10.40 -7.67 1.29
N ARG A 76 10.79 -6.40 1.16
CA ARG A 76 11.55 -5.85 0.02
C ARG A 76 12.90 -5.36 0.51
N GLY A 77 13.95 -6.14 0.27
CA GLY A 77 15.25 -5.90 0.92
C GLY A 77 15.09 -5.96 2.45
N ASP A 78 15.58 -4.93 3.15
CA ASP A 78 15.47 -4.83 4.62
C ASP A 78 14.10 -4.31 5.10
N LEU A 79 13.23 -3.86 4.19
CA LEU A 79 11.88 -3.38 4.54
C LEU A 79 10.94 -4.57 4.72
N PHE A 80 10.42 -4.75 5.94
CA PHE A 80 9.33 -5.68 6.21
C PHE A 80 8.00 -5.06 5.75
N ILE A 81 7.30 -5.72 4.82
CA ILE A 81 6.07 -5.20 4.18
C ILE A 81 4.78 -5.94 4.58
N ALA A 82 4.91 -7.02 5.34
CA ALA A 82 3.79 -7.86 5.75
C ALA A 82 3.03 -7.34 6.99
N SER A 83 3.26 -6.10 7.44
CA SER A 83 2.45 -5.48 8.50
C SER A 83 2.56 -3.96 8.44
N GLY A 84 1.59 -3.28 9.05
CA GLY A 84 1.53 -1.82 9.14
C GLY A 84 0.96 -1.14 7.90
N GLU A 85 0.90 0.18 7.99
CA GLU A 85 0.27 1.07 7.04
C GLU A 85 1.22 2.22 6.66
N ILE A 86 1.19 2.61 5.39
CA ILE A 86 1.67 3.91 4.94
C ILE A 86 0.51 4.89 5.04
N ARG A 87 0.75 6.02 5.69
CA ARG A 87 -0.17 7.17 5.72
C ARG A 87 0.48 8.35 5.04
N VAL A 88 -0.21 8.91 4.04
CA VAL A 88 0.33 10.01 3.24
C VAL A 88 -0.73 11.07 3.01
N ALA A 89 -0.36 12.33 3.17
CA ALA A 89 -1.24 13.47 2.92
C ALA A 89 -0.96 14.09 1.54
N GLY A 90 -2.00 14.50 0.84
CA GLY A 90 -1.91 15.22 -0.43
C GLY A 90 -3.23 15.89 -0.77
N ASP A 91 -3.18 17.12 -1.28
CA ASP A 91 -4.36 17.89 -1.72
C ASP A 91 -5.50 17.98 -0.69
N GLY A 92 -5.14 18.03 0.61
CA GLY A 92 -6.11 18.11 1.72
C GLY A 92 -6.77 16.78 2.11
N VAL A 93 -6.35 15.67 1.48
CA VAL A 93 -6.77 14.30 1.79
C VAL A 93 -5.63 13.55 2.47
N VAL A 94 -5.96 12.64 3.38
CA VAL A 94 -5.00 11.65 3.91
C VAL A 94 -5.39 10.29 3.37
N TYR A 95 -4.42 9.55 2.88
CA TYR A 95 -4.61 8.20 2.36
C TYR A 95 -3.92 7.19 3.28
N ALA A 96 -4.52 6.01 3.39
CA ALA A 96 -3.99 4.88 4.15
C ALA A 96 -3.92 3.63 3.26
N SER A 97 -2.74 3.03 3.18
CA SER A 97 -2.50 1.79 2.43
C SER A 97 -1.70 0.81 3.27
N PRO A 98 -1.87 -0.51 3.12
CA PRO A 98 -0.96 -1.47 3.75
C PRO A 98 0.45 -1.28 3.18
N VAL A 99 1.51 -1.55 3.95
CA VAL A 99 2.89 -1.51 3.38
C VAL A 99 3.05 -2.51 2.23
N MET A 100 2.24 -3.58 2.21
CA MET A 100 2.14 -4.56 1.13
C MET A 100 1.86 -3.94 -0.25
N ILE A 101 1.33 -2.71 -0.32
CA ILE A 101 1.17 -1.97 -1.58
C ILE A 101 2.46 -1.91 -2.40
N VAL A 102 3.63 -1.88 -1.74
CA VAL A 102 4.96 -1.96 -2.39
C VAL A 102 5.04 -3.19 -3.29
N HIS A 103 4.68 -4.37 -2.75
CA HIS A 103 4.69 -5.62 -3.49
C HIS A 103 3.58 -5.70 -4.53
N TYR A 104 2.41 -5.13 -4.26
CA TYR A 104 1.31 -5.12 -5.24
C TYR A 104 1.67 -4.33 -6.50
N VAL A 105 2.28 -3.15 -6.34
CA VAL A 105 2.73 -2.34 -7.48
C VAL A 105 3.86 -3.04 -8.22
N GLU A 106 4.85 -3.58 -7.50
CA GLU A 106 6.06 -4.19 -8.08
C GLU A 106 5.79 -5.54 -8.76
N ALA A 107 5.04 -6.44 -8.12
CA ALA A 107 4.88 -7.84 -8.55
C ALA A 107 3.54 -8.13 -9.22
N HIS A 108 2.49 -7.35 -8.91
CA HIS A 108 1.14 -7.56 -9.43
C HIS A 108 0.68 -6.47 -10.39
N ALA A 109 1.58 -5.54 -10.76
CA ALA A 109 1.31 -4.44 -11.68
C ALA A 109 0.09 -3.60 -11.28
N TYR A 110 -0.24 -3.57 -9.99
CA TYR A 110 -1.33 -2.75 -9.47
C TYR A 110 -1.01 -1.27 -9.73
N VAL A 111 -1.99 -0.53 -10.25
CA VAL A 111 -1.90 0.91 -10.51
C VAL A 111 -2.78 1.62 -9.48
N PRO A 112 -2.19 2.26 -8.44
CA PRO A 112 -2.96 3.02 -7.47
C PRO A 112 -3.57 4.28 -8.09
N PRO A 113 -4.60 4.88 -7.45
CA PRO A 113 -5.19 6.13 -7.92
C PRO A 113 -4.14 7.23 -8.12
N ASP A 114 -4.30 8.04 -9.18
CA ASP A 114 -3.33 9.08 -9.53
C ASP A 114 -3.11 10.09 -8.40
N GLU A 115 -4.15 10.43 -7.64
CA GLU A 115 -4.08 11.36 -6.50
C GLU A 115 -3.26 10.81 -5.33
N TYR A 116 -3.34 9.50 -5.09
CA TYR A 116 -2.48 8.83 -4.13
C TYR A 116 -1.04 8.78 -4.63
N CYS A 117 -0.82 8.43 -5.90
CA CYS A 117 0.52 8.40 -6.48
C CYS A 117 1.21 9.77 -6.36
N ARG A 118 0.50 10.87 -6.67
CA ARG A 118 1.05 12.23 -6.51
C ARG A 118 1.41 12.54 -5.05
N ALA A 119 0.56 12.16 -4.09
CA ALA A 119 0.82 12.36 -2.66
C ALA A 119 2.08 11.60 -2.21
N VAL A 120 2.22 10.34 -2.60
CA VAL A 120 3.40 9.50 -2.30
C VAL A 120 4.67 10.12 -2.88
N MET A 121 4.66 10.50 -4.15
CA MET A 121 5.83 11.07 -4.82
C MET A 121 6.23 12.41 -4.19
N ALA A 122 5.26 13.27 -3.85
CA ALA A 122 5.53 14.55 -3.19
C ALA A 122 6.11 14.36 -1.78
N ALA A 123 5.68 13.33 -1.04
CA ALA A 123 6.11 13.09 0.34
C ALA A 123 7.59 12.68 0.46
N VAL A 124 8.20 12.14 -0.60
CA VAL A 124 9.62 11.75 -0.62
C VAL A 124 10.53 12.77 -1.31
N MET A 125 9.97 13.80 -1.95
CA MET A 125 10.70 14.87 -2.64
C MET A 125 11.07 16.05 -1.72
N VAL A 126 11.46 15.77 -0.47
CA VAL A 126 11.82 16.83 0.49
C VAL A 126 13.28 17.26 0.27
N ASP A 127 13.48 18.54 -0.02
CA ASP A 127 14.76 19.27 0.02
C ASP A 127 15.37 19.33 1.45
#